data_AF-A0A931YJY9-F1
#
_entry.id   AF-A0A931YJY9-F1
#
_cell.length_a   1.000
_cell.length_b   1.000
_cell.length_c   1.000
_cell.angle_alpha   90.00
_cell.angle_beta   90.00
_cell.angle_gamma   90.00
#
_symmetry.space_group_name_H-M   'P 1'
#
loop_
_entity.id
_entity.type
_entity.pdbx_description
1 polymer ?
#
loop_
_entity_poly.entity_id
_entity_poly.type
_entity_poly.pdbx_seq_one_letter_code
_entity_poly.pdbx_strand_id
1 'polypeptide(L)'
;LLRRSIYLGVTPTTLLPLRPYALDSHFDVMRALSNWERTDAVRLDIVAELLGLSKTPPGMEGSRVFGLWRAGRVEEIEAYCLGDVRLAYEVFLRIEPYFR
;
A
#
# COMPACT_ATOMS: atom_id res chain seq x y z
N LEU A 1 10.41 5.86 -2.08
CA LEU A 1 11.73 5.19 -1.94
C LEU A 1 12.79 5.82 -2.85
N LEU A 2 12.65 5.81 -4.18
CA LEU A 2 13.65 6.37 -5.10
C LEU A 2 14.14 7.80 -4.79
N ARG A 3 13.21 8.74 -4.53
CA ARG A 3 13.60 10.11 -4.13
C ARG A 3 14.43 10.14 -2.85
N ARG A 4 14.06 9.33 -1.85
CA ARG A 4 14.77 9.22 -0.58
C ARG A 4 16.16 8.63 -0.77
N SER A 5 16.28 7.61 -1.62
CA SER A 5 17.56 7.03 -2.05
C SER A 5 18.50 8.05 -2.67
N ILE A 6 18.00 8.88 -3.59
CA ILE A 6 18.77 9.98 -4.21
C ILE A 6 19.28 10.95 -3.14
N TYR A 7 18.41 11.43 -2.25
CA TYR A 7 18.79 12.39 -1.21
C TYR A 7 19.82 11.84 -0.21
N LEU A 8 19.89 10.51 -0.05
CA LEU A 8 20.83 9.86 0.86
C LEU A 8 22.06 9.29 0.14
N GLY A 9 22.15 9.40 -1.20
CA GLY A 9 23.24 8.81 -1.98
C GLY A 9 23.27 7.28 -1.93
N VAL A 10 22.14 6.63 -1.65
CA VAL A 10 22.04 5.16 -1.54
C VAL A 10 21.45 4.61 -2.82
N THR A 11 22.22 3.79 -3.56
CA THR A 11 21.70 3.10 -4.75
C THR A 11 20.79 1.94 -4.32
N PRO A 12 19.53 1.87 -4.81
CA PRO A 12 18.65 0.74 -4.53
C PRO A 12 19.24 -0.57 -5.06
N THR A 13 19.20 -1.63 -4.26
CA THR A 13 19.64 -2.97 -4.67
C THR A 13 18.70 -3.59 -5.71
N THR A 14 17.42 -3.22 -5.66
CA THR A 14 16.38 -3.69 -6.59
C THR A 14 15.85 -2.52 -7.39
N LEU A 15 15.93 -2.62 -8.71
CA LEU A 15 15.28 -1.69 -9.64
C LEU A 15 13.82 -2.12 -9.81
N LEU A 16 12.89 -1.30 -9.33
CA LEU A 16 11.48 -1.47 -9.63
C LEU A 16 11.17 -0.83 -10.98
N PRO A 17 10.58 -1.56 -11.95
CA PRO A 17 10.23 -0.98 -13.23
C PRO A 17 9.18 0.12 -13.04
N LEU A 18 9.41 1.26 -13.67
CA LEU A 18 8.52 2.43 -13.62
C LEU A 18 7.62 2.55 -14.85
N ARG A 19 7.68 1.55 -15.76
CA ARG A 19 6.87 1.52 -16.96
C ARG A 19 5.38 1.43 -16.58
N PRO A 20 4.49 2.21 -17.22
CA PRO A 20 3.06 2.07 -16.98
C PRO A 20 2.54 0.76 -17.59
N TYR A 21 1.33 0.36 -17.19
CA TYR A 21 0.60 -0.81 -17.70
C TYR A 21 1.33 -2.16 -17.56
N ALA A 22 2.12 -2.33 -16.51
CA ALA A 22 2.86 -3.56 -16.23
C ALA A 22 2.45 -4.19 -14.90
N LEU A 23 2.24 -5.51 -14.92
CA LEU A 23 1.89 -6.33 -13.75
C LEU A 23 2.86 -7.49 -13.50
N ASP A 24 3.82 -7.71 -14.40
CA ASP A 24 4.72 -8.87 -14.43
C ASP A 24 5.87 -8.82 -13.41
N SER A 25 6.24 -7.63 -12.95
CA SER A 25 7.36 -7.41 -12.01
C SER A 25 6.93 -6.83 -10.67
N HIS A 26 5.96 -5.93 -10.69
CA HIS A 26 5.40 -5.29 -9.51
C HIS A 26 3.90 -5.12 -9.72
N PHE A 27 3.11 -5.88 -8.96
CA PHE A 27 1.66 -5.78 -9.02
C PHE A 27 1.19 -4.66 -8.08
N ASP A 28 0.91 -3.49 -8.65
CA ASP A 28 0.22 -2.43 -7.93
C ASP A 28 -1.29 -2.66 -8.01
N VAL A 29 -1.85 -3.14 -6.89
CA VAL A 29 -3.29 -3.43 -6.71
C VAL A 29 -4.17 -2.27 -7.16
N MET A 30 -3.82 -1.05 -6.78
CA MET A 30 -4.69 0.09 -7.06
C MET A 30 -4.58 0.53 -8.51
N ARG A 31 -3.39 0.39 -9.12
CA ARG A 31 -3.24 0.63 -10.57
C ARG A 31 -4.02 -0.36 -11.40
N ALA A 32 -4.02 -1.63 -11.01
CA ALA A 32 -4.80 -2.66 -11.68
C ALA A 32 -6.30 -2.35 -11.62
N LEU A 33 -6.82 -2.06 -10.41
CA LEU A 33 -8.24 -1.77 -10.20
C LEU A 33 -8.70 -0.45 -10.81
N SER A 34 -7.85 0.57 -10.83
CA SER A 34 -8.18 1.87 -11.41
C SER A 34 -7.93 1.94 -12.92
N ASN A 35 -7.60 0.82 -13.56
CA ASN A 35 -7.19 0.79 -14.97
C ASN A 35 -6.12 1.84 -15.31
N TRP A 36 -5.15 2.02 -14.42
CA TRP A 36 -4.11 3.04 -14.46
C TRP A 36 -4.59 4.51 -14.44
N GLU A 37 -5.90 4.75 -14.42
CA GLU A 37 -6.48 6.09 -14.29
C GLU A 37 -6.38 6.57 -12.85
N ARG A 38 -5.75 7.74 -12.68
CA ARG A 38 -5.47 8.28 -11.35
C ARG A 38 -6.74 8.77 -10.66
N THR A 39 -7.71 9.25 -11.41
CA THR A 39 -9.00 9.76 -10.90
C THR A 39 -9.85 8.67 -10.28
N ASP A 40 -9.63 7.42 -10.71
CA ASP A 40 -10.45 6.26 -10.33
C ASP A 40 -9.83 5.51 -9.16
N ALA A 41 -8.63 5.92 -8.72
CA ALA A 41 -7.96 5.35 -7.57
C ALA A 41 -8.71 5.71 -6.27
N VAL A 42 -9.07 4.67 -5.52
CA VAL A 42 -9.74 4.80 -4.22
C VAL A 42 -8.81 4.38 -3.08
N ARG A 43 -9.27 4.61 -1.84
CA ARG A 43 -8.55 4.17 -0.65
C ARG A 43 -8.65 2.65 -0.48
N LEU A 44 -7.63 2.06 0.16
CA LEU A 44 -7.57 0.62 0.42
C LEU A 44 -8.76 0.10 1.25
N ASP A 45 -9.24 0.89 2.21
CA ASP A 45 -10.38 0.53 3.06
C ASP A 45 -11.68 0.36 2.25
N ILE A 46 -11.92 1.22 1.27
CA ILE A 46 -13.08 1.11 0.37
C ILE A 46 -13.03 -0.21 -0.42
N VAL A 47 -11.89 -0.53 -1.01
CA VAL A 47 -11.73 -1.79 -1.78
C VAL A 47 -11.88 -3.00 -0.86
N ALA A 48 -11.28 -2.96 0.32
CA ALA A 48 -11.39 -4.03 1.30
C ALA A 48 -12.85 -4.27 1.72
N GLU A 49 -13.60 -3.21 2.02
CA GLU A 49 -15.01 -3.30 2.41
C GLU A 49 -15.86 -3.97 1.33
N LEU A 50 -15.69 -3.56 0.06
CA LEU A 50 -16.38 -4.17 -1.09
C LEU A 50 -16.05 -5.66 -1.26
N LEU A 51 -14.89 -6.10 -0.79
CA LEU A 51 -14.43 -7.49 -0.82
C LEU A 51 -14.76 -8.27 0.46
N GLY A 52 -15.51 -7.67 1.40
CA GLY A 52 -15.85 -8.27 2.69
C GLY A 52 -14.65 -8.41 3.63
N LEU A 53 -13.65 -7.56 3.48
CA LEU A 53 -12.43 -7.52 4.29
C LEU A 53 -12.46 -6.36 5.28
N SER A 54 -11.67 -6.49 6.34
CA SER A 54 -11.52 -5.43 7.33
C SER A 54 -10.09 -5.34 7.85
N LYS A 55 -9.66 -4.11 8.15
CA LYS A 55 -8.33 -3.86 8.71
C LYS A 55 -8.29 -4.24 10.19
N THR A 56 -7.21 -4.89 10.60
CA THR A 56 -6.88 -5.13 12.01
C THR A 56 -5.49 -4.55 12.35
N PRO A 57 -5.35 -3.63 13.32
CA PRO A 57 -6.42 -3.02 14.12
C PRO A 57 -7.26 -1.99 13.33
N PRO A 58 -8.56 -1.82 13.65
CA PRO A 58 -9.42 -0.86 12.97
C PRO A 58 -9.18 0.58 13.46
N GLY A 59 -9.70 1.55 12.70
CA GLY A 59 -9.91 2.91 13.20
C GLY A 59 -8.65 3.78 13.32
N MET A 60 -7.56 3.43 12.65
CA MET A 60 -6.37 4.28 12.54
C MET A 60 -6.22 4.91 11.16
N GLU A 61 -5.93 6.22 11.17
CA GLU A 61 -5.68 7.04 9.99
C GLU A 61 -4.21 7.44 9.92
N GLY A 62 -3.69 7.55 8.70
CA GLY A 62 -2.29 7.93 8.46
C GLY A 62 -1.92 9.30 9.00
N SER A 63 -2.89 10.22 9.13
CA SER A 63 -2.71 11.55 9.73
C SER A 63 -2.20 11.51 11.17
N ARG A 64 -2.49 10.42 11.91
CA ARG A 64 -2.12 10.27 13.32
C ARG A 64 -0.70 9.73 13.53
N VAL A 65 -0.07 9.19 12.48
CA VAL A 65 1.24 8.51 12.58
C VAL A 65 2.32 9.44 13.15
N PHE A 66 2.38 10.70 12.70
CA PHE A 66 3.37 11.65 13.21
C PHE A 66 3.18 11.96 14.70
N GLY A 67 1.94 12.10 15.16
CA GLY A 67 1.62 12.33 16.57
C GLY A 67 2.01 11.14 17.45
N LEU A 68 1.70 9.91 17.02
CA LEU A 68 2.10 8.70 17.71
C LEU A 68 3.62 8.55 17.80
N TRP A 69 4.33 8.88 16.71
CA TRP A 69 5.79 8.84 16.68
C TRP A 69 6.39 9.82 17.69
N ARG A 70 5.88 11.07 17.72
CA ARG A 70 6.31 12.09 18.70
C ARG A 70 6.05 11.68 20.14
N ALA A 71 5.01 10.87 20.36
CA ALA A 71 4.64 10.34 21.66
C ALA A 71 5.38 9.04 22.02
N GLY A 72 6.29 8.54 21.17
CA GLY A 72 7.01 7.28 21.41
C GLY A 72 6.13 6.02 21.28
N ARG A 73 4.91 6.14 20.75
CA ARG A 73 3.93 5.05 20.61
C ARG A 73 4.22 4.23 19.34
N VAL A 74 5.39 3.60 19.29
CA VAL A 74 5.89 2.87 18.11
C VAL A 74 5.12 1.58 17.86
N GLU A 75 4.71 0.88 18.91
CA GLU A 75 3.94 -0.38 18.81
C GLU A 75 2.62 -0.20 18.05
N GLU A 76 1.96 0.93 18.22
CA GLU A 76 0.72 1.25 17.48
C GLU A 76 0.98 1.55 16.01
N ILE A 77 2.10 2.20 15.72
CA ILE A 77 2.52 2.45 14.33
C ILE A 77 2.84 1.11 13.66
N GLU A 78 3.55 0.23 14.35
CA GLU A 78 3.86 -1.12 13.87
C GLU A 78 2.57 -1.90 13.57
N ALA A 79 1.65 -1.97 14.54
CA ALA A 79 0.38 -2.67 14.37
C ALA A 79 -0.43 -2.09 13.19
N TYR A 80 -0.45 -0.76 13.04
CA TYR A 80 -1.10 -0.09 11.93
C TYR A 80 -0.49 -0.43 10.57
N CYS A 81 0.84 -0.36 10.45
CA CYS A 81 1.57 -0.69 9.22
C CYS A 81 1.40 -2.17 8.86
N LEU A 82 1.50 -3.07 9.84
CA LEU A 82 1.28 -4.50 9.64
C LEU A 82 -0.16 -4.78 9.17
N GLY A 83 -1.14 -4.08 9.73
CA GLY A 83 -2.53 -4.15 9.30
C GLY A 83 -2.72 -3.74 7.83
N ASP A 84 -2.05 -2.68 7.37
CA ASP A 84 -2.10 -2.26 5.95
C ASP A 84 -1.45 -3.29 5.03
N VAL A 85 -0.29 -3.83 5.42
CA VAL A 85 0.41 -4.86 4.64
C VAL A 85 -0.45 -6.11 4.47
N ARG A 86 -1.06 -6.59 5.57
CA ARG A 86 -1.95 -7.76 5.55
C ARG A 86 -3.17 -7.51 4.68
N LEU A 87 -3.84 -6.36 4.87
CA LEU A 87 -5.04 -6.04 4.12
C LEU A 87 -4.77 -5.89 2.62
N ALA A 88 -3.68 -5.19 2.25
CA ALA A 88 -3.27 -5.06 0.86
C ALA A 88 -2.98 -6.41 0.21
N TYR A 89 -2.35 -7.33 0.95
CA TYR A 89 -2.09 -8.69 0.48
C TYR A 89 -3.37 -9.52 0.31
N GLU A 90 -4.32 -9.43 1.25
CA GLU A 90 -5.60 -10.11 1.15
C GLU A 90 -6.47 -9.58 -0.01
N VAL A 91 -6.39 -8.28 -0.30
CA VAL A 91 -6.98 -7.68 -1.49
C VAL A 91 -6.31 -8.23 -2.74
N PHE A 92 -4.97 -8.22 -2.78
CA PHE A 92 -4.19 -8.78 -3.90
C PHE A 92 -4.61 -10.21 -4.23
N LEU A 93 -4.70 -11.10 -3.23
CA LEU A 93 -5.08 -12.50 -3.42
C LEU A 93 -6.49 -12.66 -4.02
N ARG A 94 -7.41 -11.74 -3.74
CA ARG A 94 -8.77 -11.76 -4.32
C ARG A 94 -8.79 -11.29 -5.77
N ILE A 95 -7.98 -10.30 -6.12
CA ILE A 95 -8.09 -9.63 -7.42
C ILE A 95 -7.13 -10.21 -8.47
N GLU A 96 -5.96 -10.71 -8.07
CA GLU A 96 -4.92 -11.17 -9.00
C GLU A 96 -5.43 -12.20 -10.03
N PRO A 97 -6.30 -13.17 -9.69
CA PRO A 97 -6.84 -14.12 -10.68
C PRO A 97 -7.58 -13.48 -11.86
N TYR A 98 -8.07 -12.23 -11.72
CA TYR A 98 -8.79 -11.51 -12.76
C TYR A 98 -7.86 -10.71 -13.70
N PHE A 99 -6.55 -10.69 -13.43
CA PHE A 99 -5.55 -9.96 -14.22
C PHE A 99 -4.47 -10.89 -14.82
N ARG A 100 -4.73 -12.21 -14.87
CA ARG A 100 -3.88 -13.23 -15.50
C ARG A 100 -4.42 -13.69 -16.83
#